data_AF-A0A8S3ELB4-F1
#
_entry.id   AF-A0A8S3ELB4-F1
#
_cell.length_a   1.000
_cell.length_b   1.000
_cell.length_c   1.000
_cell.angle_alpha   90.00
_cell.angle_beta   90.00
_cell.angle_gamma   90.00
#
_symmetry.space_group_name_H-M   'P 1'
#
loop_
_entity.id
_entity.type
_entity.pdbx_description
1 polymer ?
#
loop_
_entity_poly.entity_id
_entity_poly.type
_entity_poly.pdbx_seq_one_letter_code
_entity_poly.pdbx_strand_id
1 'polypeptide(L)'
;KEKLGAYHGNYGHCYYAIDNIDEFQLKSSISCSANGHNCVHLNSTALVSTPCDHLILPSSRRIWNRSLSLMTDNELASRYQYYFFTPFAASLNEQTDSLKLPPTDSRFRKDIYYLEKGDIDAASQEKHRLEEQQRADAKKREREFEPLWFKKDDNDEYIYTEKYEQRKFDHCPKLFSQSPDR
;
A
#
# COMPACT_ATOMS: atom_id res chain seq x y z
N LYS A 1 -17.95 -13.51 -26.78
CA LYS A 1 -17.79 -13.64 -25.31
C LYS A 1 -19.10 -13.18 -24.69
N GLU A 2 -19.77 -14.03 -23.92
CA GLU A 2 -21.00 -13.69 -23.21
C GLU A 2 -20.67 -12.92 -21.92
N LYS A 3 -21.44 -11.89 -21.60
CA LYS A 3 -21.28 -11.14 -20.34
C LYS A 3 -21.97 -11.94 -19.24
N LEU A 4 -21.25 -12.26 -18.16
CA LEU A 4 -21.76 -13.09 -17.04
C LEU A 4 -22.17 -12.30 -15.80
N GLY A 5 -21.77 -11.04 -15.70
CA GLY A 5 -22.15 -10.14 -14.62
C GLY A 5 -21.70 -8.71 -14.86
N ALA A 6 -21.98 -7.84 -13.90
CA ALA A 6 -21.43 -6.49 -13.85
C ALA A 6 -20.86 -6.21 -12.46
N TYR A 7 -19.87 -5.32 -12.38
CA TYR A 7 -19.32 -4.84 -11.12
C TYR A 7 -19.45 -3.32 -11.08
N HIS A 8 -19.80 -2.78 -9.91
CA HIS A 8 -19.81 -1.34 -9.67
C HIS A 8 -19.34 -1.04 -8.25
N GLY A 9 -18.86 0.18 -8.02
CA GLY A 9 -18.37 0.57 -6.71
C GLY A 9 -17.48 1.81 -6.73
N ASN A 10 -16.97 2.15 -5.56
CA ASN A 10 -15.97 3.19 -5.33
C ASN A 10 -14.79 2.56 -4.60
N TYR A 11 -13.58 2.71 -5.14
CA TYR A 11 -12.36 2.14 -4.55
C TYR A 11 -12.09 2.64 -3.12
N GLY A 12 -12.60 3.80 -2.75
CA GLY A 12 -12.48 4.38 -1.41
C GLY A 12 -13.52 3.87 -0.41
N HIS A 13 -14.54 3.11 -0.86
CA HIS A 13 -15.68 2.72 -0.03
C HIS A 13 -16.05 1.23 -0.17
N CYS A 14 -16.61 0.80 -1.30
CA CYS A 14 -17.05 -0.59 -1.49
C CYS A 14 -17.26 -0.95 -2.97
N TYR A 15 -17.25 -2.25 -3.25
CA TYR A 15 -17.56 -2.85 -4.54
C TYR A 15 -18.65 -3.92 -4.41
N TYR A 16 -19.52 -3.97 -5.42
CA TYR A 16 -20.61 -4.91 -5.56
C TYR A 16 -20.50 -5.66 -6.89
N ALA A 17 -20.87 -6.94 -6.87
CA ALA A 17 -21.17 -7.73 -8.04
C ALA A 17 -22.68 -7.74 -8.27
N ILE A 18 -23.11 -7.64 -9.53
CA ILE A 18 -24.49 -7.79 -9.96
C ILE A 18 -24.55 -9.14 -10.66
N ASP A 19 -25.19 -10.10 -9.99
CA ASP A 19 -25.27 -11.48 -10.46
C ASP A 19 -26.37 -11.63 -11.54
N ASN A 20 -27.32 -10.70 -11.65
CA ASN A 20 -28.36 -10.66 -12.70
C ASN A 20 -28.21 -9.42 -13.62
N ILE A 21 -27.71 -9.63 -14.84
CA ILE A 21 -27.40 -8.53 -15.79
C ILE A 21 -28.66 -7.80 -16.28
N ASP A 22 -29.80 -8.48 -16.36
CA ASP A 22 -31.03 -7.88 -16.87
C ASP A 22 -31.51 -6.73 -15.97
N GLU A 23 -31.25 -6.83 -14.66
CA GLU A 23 -31.52 -5.74 -13.70
C GLU A 23 -30.62 -4.52 -13.95
N PHE A 24 -29.37 -4.74 -14.37
CA PHE A 24 -28.44 -3.66 -14.69
C PHE A 24 -28.86 -2.90 -15.95
N GLN A 25 -29.32 -3.61 -16.98
CA GLN A 25 -29.78 -3.00 -18.22
C GLN A 25 -31.01 -2.10 -17.97
N LEU A 26 -31.93 -2.52 -17.10
CA LEU A 26 -33.11 -1.74 -16.70
C LEU A 26 -32.78 -0.37 -16.07
N LYS A 27 -31.67 -0.27 -15.30
CA LYS A 27 -31.28 0.98 -14.62
C LYS A 27 -30.23 1.81 -15.36
N SER A 28 -29.60 1.27 -16.41
CA SER A 28 -28.63 2.01 -17.24
C SER A 28 -29.21 3.24 -17.95
N SER A 29 -30.54 3.37 -17.97
CA SER A 29 -31.27 4.55 -18.43
C SER A 29 -31.17 5.76 -17.48
N ILE A 30 -30.63 5.57 -16.26
CA ILE A 30 -30.36 6.65 -15.31
C ILE A 30 -28.90 7.06 -15.48
N SER A 31 -28.66 8.10 -16.26
CA SER A 31 -27.33 8.69 -16.39
C SER A 31 -26.87 9.22 -15.02
N CYS A 32 -25.74 8.72 -14.50
CA CYS A 32 -25.04 9.36 -13.40
C CYS A 32 -24.43 10.68 -13.91
N SER A 33 -25.22 11.76 -13.85
CA SER A 33 -24.76 13.12 -14.08
C SER A 33 -23.94 13.59 -12.88
N ALA A 34 -22.70 13.14 -12.80
CA ALA A 34 -21.69 13.79 -11.97
C ALA A 34 -20.34 13.49 -12.57
N ASN A 35 -19.74 14.52 -13.18
CA ASN A 35 -18.38 14.52 -13.67
C ASN A 35 -17.43 13.90 -12.62
N GLY A 36 -17.00 12.66 -12.84
CA GLY A 36 -15.67 12.11 -12.50
C GLY A 36 -15.07 12.31 -11.10
N HIS A 37 -15.78 12.78 -10.09
CA HIS A 37 -15.18 13.09 -8.79
C HIS A 37 -15.53 12.06 -7.72
N ASN A 38 -14.50 11.36 -7.24
CA ASN A 38 -14.49 10.62 -5.98
C ASN A 38 -14.61 11.62 -4.83
N CYS A 39 -15.83 11.93 -4.41
CA CYS A 39 -16.05 12.83 -3.28
C CYS A 39 -15.76 12.09 -1.96
N VAL A 40 -14.63 12.40 -1.33
CA VAL A 40 -14.37 12.14 0.08
C VAL A 40 -14.68 13.43 0.83
N HIS A 41 -15.75 13.44 1.64
CA HIS A 41 -15.98 14.52 2.60
C HIS A 41 -15.59 14.05 4.01
N LEU A 42 -14.49 14.60 4.51
CA LEU A 42 -14.13 14.58 5.92
C LEU A 42 -14.81 15.78 6.59
N ASN A 43 -15.87 15.50 7.34
CA ASN A 43 -16.21 16.06 8.66
C ASN A 43 -17.73 16.16 8.84
N SER A 44 -18.16 15.50 9.91
CA SER A 44 -19.42 15.62 10.66
C SER A 44 -20.74 15.66 9.89
N THR A 45 -21.56 14.62 10.13
CA THR A 45 -23.00 14.55 9.84
C THR A 45 -23.42 14.56 8.37
N ALA A 46 -23.06 13.48 7.66
CA ALA A 46 -23.97 12.61 6.92
C ALA A 46 -23.11 11.49 6.32
N LEU A 47 -23.57 10.23 6.42
CA LEU A 47 -23.06 9.15 5.58
C LEU A 47 -23.36 9.56 4.14
N VAL A 48 -22.40 10.24 3.50
CA VAL A 48 -22.53 10.66 2.11
C VAL A 48 -22.72 9.37 1.32
N SER A 49 -23.95 9.18 0.86
CA SER A 49 -24.29 8.19 -0.15
C SER A 49 -23.33 8.43 -1.30
N THR A 50 -22.32 7.58 -1.39
CA THR A 50 -21.57 7.51 -2.63
C THR A 50 -22.60 7.18 -3.72
N PRO A 51 -22.47 7.70 -4.95
CA PRO A 51 -23.32 7.29 -6.08
C PRO A 51 -23.38 5.76 -6.27
N CYS A 52 -22.42 5.04 -5.67
CA CYS A 52 -22.34 3.60 -5.62
C CYS A 52 -23.44 2.94 -4.78
N ASP A 53 -23.96 3.60 -3.74
CA ASP A 53 -25.08 3.09 -2.95
C ASP A 53 -26.43 3.30 -3.67
N HIS A 54 -26.50 4.25 -4.61
CA HIS A 54 -27.70 4.49 -5.43
C HIS A 54 -27.95 3.41 -6.51
N LEU A 55 -26.94 2.58 -6.79
CA LEU A 55 -27.00 1.48 -7.77
C LEU A 55 -27.12 0.09 -7.12
N ILE A 56 -27.51 0.00 -5.85
CA ILE A 56 -27.80 -1.29 -5.22
C ILE A 56 -29.09 -1.86 -5.85
N LEU A 57 -28.93 -2.94 -6.60
CA LEU A 57 -30.00 -3.76 -7.18
C LEU A 57 -30.31 -4.94 -6.25
N PRO A 58 -31.48 -5.59 -6.37
CA PRO A 58 -31.79 -6.81 -5.62
C PRO A 58 -30.71 -7.91 -5.78
N SER A 59 -30.14 -8.08 -6.97
CA SER A 59 -29.04 -9.01 -7.23
C SER A 59 -27.64 -8.47 -6.89
N SER A 60 -27.54 -7.29 -6.26
CA SER A 60 -26.25 -6.72 -5.85
C SER A 60 -25.73 -7.39 -4.59
N ARG A 61 -24.54 -7.98 -4.71
CA ARG A 61 -23.81 -8.63 -3.62
C ARG A 61 -22.51 -7.90 -3.35
N ARG A 62 -22.31 -7.44 -2.12
CA ARG A 62 -21.07 -6.76 -1.72
C ARG A 62 -19.91 -7.76 -1.75
N ILE A 63 -18.92 -7.50 -2.61
CA ILE A 63 -17.74 -8.36 -2.76
C ILE A 63 -16.52 -7.81 -2.01
N TRP A 64 -16.51 -6.50 -1.74
CA TRP A 64 -15.48 -5.86 -0.96
C TRP A 64 -16.02 -4.57 -0.33
N ASN A 65 -15.52 -4.24 0.85
CA ASN A 65 -15.63 -2.91 1.41
C ASN A 65 -14.31 -2.50 2.05
N ARG A 66 -14.10 -1.20 2.13
CA ARG A 66 -13.06 -0.62 2.96
C ARG A 66 -13.42 -0.99 4.40
N SER A 67 -12.56 -1.79 5.02
CA SER A 67 -12.60 -1.97 6.46
C SER A 67 -12.25 -0.63 7.09
N LEU A 68 -13.25 0.06 7.65
CA LEU A 68 -12.98 1.16 8.56
C LEU A 68 -12.32 0.52 9.77
N SER A 69 -11.11 0.97 10.08
CA SER A 69 -10.41 0.53 11.28
C SER A 69 -11.33 0.68 12.49
N LEU A 70 -11.21 -0.23 13.46
CA LEU A 70 -11.80 -0.12 14.80
C LEU A 70 -11.18 1.05 15.61
N MET A 71 -10.74 2.11 14.94
CA MET A 71 -10.30 3.34 15.57
C MET A 71 -11.49 3.99 16.27
N THR A 72 -11.28 4.36 17.52
CA THR A 72 -12.15 5.27 18.27
C THR A 72 -12.25 6.63 17.56
N ASP A 73 -13.30 7.40 17.86
CA ASP A 73 -13.47 8.75 17.31
C ASP A 73 -12.24 9.65 17.61
N ASN A 74 -11.61 9.45 18.77
CA ASN A 74 -10.39 10.18 19.16
C ASN A 74 -9.19 9.83 18.26
N GLU A 75 -8.97 8.54 17.99
CA GLU A 75 -7.92 8.11 17.06
C GLU A 75 -8.21 8.62 15.63
N LEU A 76 -9.48 8.64 15.24
CA LEU A 76 -9.91 9.17 13.95
C LEU A 76 -9.58 10.66 13.79
N ALA A 77 -9.77 11.42 14.88
CA ALA A 77 -9.47 12.85 14.96
C ALA A 77 -7.96 13.14 14.95
N SER A 78 -7.11 12.26 15.46
CA SER A 78 -5.65 12.45 15.50
C SER A 78 -4.90 11.89 14.28
N ARG A 79 -5.57 11.20 13.33
CA ARG A 79 -4.92 10.57 12.16
C ARG A 79 -4.05 11.50 11.31
N TYR A 80 -4.34 12.79 11.27
CA TYR A 80 -3.52 13.77 10.55
C TYR A 80 -2.10 13.88 11.11
N GLN A 81 -1.91 13.58 12.40
CA GLN A 81 -0.60 13.54 13.06
C GLN A 81 0.21 12.31 12.63
N TYR A 82 -0.47 11.28 12.10
CA TYR A 82 0.12 10.01 11.67
C TYR A 82 -0.06 9.79 10.16
N TYR A 83 0.08 10.87 9.38
CA TYR A 83 0.05 10.83 7.92
C TYR A 83 -1.20 10.18 7.31
N PHE A 84 -2.32 10.16 8.04
CA PHE A 84 -3.57 9.48 7.67
C PHE A 84 -3.41 7.99 7.36
N PHE A 85 -2.41 7.35 7.96
CA PHE A 85 -2.18 5.92 7.76
C PHE A 85 -3.37 5.07 8.22
N THR A 86 -3.59 3.98 7.49
CA THR A 86 -4.43 2.89 7.99
C THR A 86 -3.66 2.12 9.07
N PRO A 87 -4.33 1.34 9.94
CA PRO A 87 -3.61 0.49 10.89
C PRO A 87 -2.65 -0.47 10.19
N PHE A 88 -3.07 -1.00 9.04
CA PHE A 88 -2.21 -1.85 8.23
C PHE A 88 -0.93 -1.12 7.78
N ALA A 89 -1.04 0.12 7.31
CA ALA A 89 0.12 0.91 6.93
C ALA A 89 1.01 1.24 8.14
N ALA A 90 0.40 1.56 9.30
CA ALA A 90 1.12 1.81 10.54
C ALA A 90 1.90 0.57 11.02
N SER A 91 1.39 -0.65 10.79
CA SER A 91 2.07 -1.89 11.20
C SER A 91 3.19 -2.34 10.25
N LEU A 92 3.33 -1.74 9.05
CA LEU A 92 4.33 -2.22 8.07
C LEU A 92 5.78 -2.08 8.56
N ASN A 93 6.07 -1.03 9.33
CA ASN A 93 7.43 -0.70 9.77
C ASN A 93 7.76 -1.24 11.17
N GLU A 94 6.80 -1.85 11.85
CA GLU A 94 6.99 -2.46 13.16
C GLU A 94 7.99 -3.62 13.07
N GLN A 95 9.00 -3.62 13.95
CA GLN A 95 9.95 -4.71 14.09
C GLN A 95 9.48 -5.65 15.19
N THR A 96 9.26 -6.92 14.81
CA THR A 96 8.93 -7.99 15.76
C THR A 96 10.11 -8.95 15.85
N ASP A 97 10.48 -9.35 17.07
CA ASP A 97 11.61 -10.25 17.33
C ASP A 97 11.42 -11.67 16.78
N SER A 98 10.23 -11.98 16.26
CA SER A 98 9.85 -13.31 15.80
C SER A 98 10.43 -13.70 14.44
N LEU A 99 10.98 -12.76 13.67
CA LEU A 99 11.42 -13.00 12.29
C LEU A 99 12.85 -12.54 12.04
N LYS A 100 13.68 -13.46 11.53
CA LYS A 100 14.98 -13.10 10.96
C LYS A 100 14.74 -12.33 9.65
N LEU A 101 15.24 -11.10 9.59
CA LEU A 101 15.15 -10.21 8.43
C LEU A 101 16.52 -10.05 7.74
N PRO A 102 16.60 -9.89 6.41
CA PRO A 102 17.86 -9.56 5.74
C PRO A 102 18.31 -8.14 6.11
N PRO A 103 19.63 -7.84 6.05
CA PRO A 103 20.14 -6.49 6.32
C PRO A 103 19.66 -5.42 5.31
N THR A 104 18.95 -5.84 4.26
CA THR A 104 18.33 -4.97 3.25
C THR A 104 16.85 -4.68 3.52
N ASP A 105 16.26 -5.23 4.59
CA ASP A 105 14.86 -5.01 4.93
C ASP A 105 14.60 -3.53 5.25
N SER A 106 13.50 -2.99 4.74
CA SER A 106 13.16 -1.56 4.87
C SER A 106 13.05 -1.10 6.32
N ARG A 107 12.71 -1.99 7.26
CA ARG A 107 12.63 -1.64 8.68
C ARG A 107 13.97 -1.19 9.26
N PHE A 108 15.09 -1.57 8.64
CA PHE A 108 16.43 -1.14 9.03
C PHE A 108 16.84 0.23 8.46
N ARG A 109 15.96 0.90 7.70
CA ARG A 109 16.19 2.27 7.22
C ARG A 109 16.11 3.27 8.37
N LYS A 110 17.26 3.84 8.72
CA LYS A 110 17.39 4.82 9.82
C LYS A 110 16.80 6.19 9.50
N ASP A 111 16.79 6.60 8.23
CA ASP A 111 16.12 7.85 7.82
C ASP A 111 14.61 7.76 8.08
N ILE A 112 13.99 6.62 7.75
CA ILE A 112 12.58 6.35 8.06
C ILE A 112 12.36 6.21 9.58
N TYR A 113 13.32 5.61 10.31
CA TYR A 113 13.27 5.52 11.77
C TYR A 113 13.13 6.88 12.44
N TYR A 114 14.05 7.80 12.13
CA TYR A 114 14.13 9.09 12.77
C TYR A 114 12.88 9.90 12.43
N LEU A 115 12.39 9.80 11.19
CA LEU A 115 11.14 10.40 10.78
C LEU A 115 9.95 9.88 11.61
N GLU A 116 9.86 8.57 11.83
CA GLU A 116 8.81 7.96 12.66
C GLU A 116 8.89 8.43 14.13
N LYS A 117 10.09 8.70 14.64
CA LYS A 117 10.33 9.28 15.98
C LYS A 117 10.15 10.80 16.05
N GLY A 118 9.90 11.46 14.93
CA GLY A 118 9.74 12.92 14.83
C GLY A 118 11.07 13.70 14.77
N ASP A 119 12.22 13.03 14.66
CA ASP A 119 13.52 13.66 14.48
C ASP A 119 13.79 13.93 12.99
N ILE A 120 13.30 15.08 12.53
CA ILE A 120 13.36 15.49 11.12
C ILE A 120 14.80 15.76 10.66
N ASP A 121 15.63 16.32 11.53
CA ASP A 121 17.00 16.68 11.21
C ASP A 121 17.87 15.42 11.04
N ALA A 122 17.77 14.47 11.97
CA ALA A 122 18.48 13.19 11.86
C ALA A 122 17.98 12.37 10.65
N ALA A 123 16.67 12.40 10.37
CA ALA A 123 16.10 11.75 9.19
C ALA A 123 16.69 12.31 7.89
N SER A 124 16.77 13.64 7.77
CA SER A 124 17.31 14.32 6.59
C SER A 124 18.79 14.01 6.38
N GLN A 125 19.59 14.04 7.44
CA GLN A 125 21.02 13.72 7.39
C GLN A 125 21.28 12.27 6.97
N GLU A 126 20.56 11.31 7.56
CA GLU A 126 20.74 9.90 7.22
C GLU A 126 20.23 9.57 5.81
N LYS A 127 19.15 10.22 5.36
CA LYS A 127 18.67 10.13 3.98
C LYS A 127 19.76 10.58 3.01
N HIS A 128 20.35 11.75 3.26
CA HIS A 128 21.41 12.29 2.43
C HIS A 128 22.62 11.34 2.37
N ARG A 129 23.09 10.86 3.54
CA ARG A 129 24.19 9.89 3.63
C ARG A 129 23.91 8.61 2.83
N LEU A 130 22.71 8.06 2.96
CA LEU A 130 22.30 6.84 2.26
C LEU A 130 22.25 7.03 0.73
N GLU A 131 21.65 8.13 0.26
CA GLU A 131 21.55 8.44 -1.17
C GLU A 131 22.93 8.70 -1.81
N GLU A 132 23.83 9.38 -1.09
CA GLU A 132 25.19 9.61 -1.55
C GLU A 132 26.00 8.31 -1.64
N GLN A 133 25.87 7.43 -0.65
CA GLN A 133 26.49 6.11 -0.66
C GLN A 133 25.99 5.29 -1.85
N GLN A 134 24.67 5.23 -2.07
CA GLN A 134 24.08 4.52 -3.22
C GLN A 134 24.55 5.10 -4.55
N ARG A 135 24.66 6.43 -4.67
CA ARG A 135 25.17 7.11 -5.87
C ARG A 135 26.65 6.81 -6.13
N ALA A 136 27.47 6.76 -5.07
CA ALA A 136 28.88 6.40 -5.18
C ALA A 136 29.06 4.93 -5.59
N ASP A 137 28.28 4.02 -5.01
CA ASP A 137 28.31 2.59 -5.34
C ASP A 137 27.85 2.33 -6.77
N ALA A 138 26.82 3.05 -7.25
CA ALA A 138 26.38 2.98 -8.63
C ALA A 138 27.47 3.42 -9.61
N LYS A 139 28.24 4.48 -9.30
CA LYS A 139 29.36 4.95 -10.13
C LYS A 139 30.52 3.95 -10.21
N LYS A 140 30.75 3.18 -9.14
CA LYS A 140 31.82 2.17 -9.06
C LYS A 140 31.43 0.83 -9.68
N ARG A 141 30.15 0.61 -9.95
CA ARG A 141 29.66 -0.68 -10.43
C ARG A 141 30.04 -0.88 -11.89
N GLU A 142 30.85 -1.89 -12.16
CA GLU A 142 31.28 -2.25 -13.52
C GLU A 142 30.27 -3.13 -14.26
N ARG A 143 29.36 -3.79 -13.52
CA ARG A 143 28.38 -4.73 -14.05
C ARG A 143 26.97 -4.24 -13.79
N GLU A 144 26.02 -4.75 -14.56
CA GLU A 144 24.60 -4.52 -14.29
C GLU A 144 24.21 -5.09 -12.91
N PHE A 145 23.25 -4.44 -12.25
CA PHE A 145 22.80 -4.85 -10.93
C PHE A 145 21.80 -5.99 -11.05
N GLU A 146 22.12 -7.12 -10.42
CA GLU A 146 21.23 -8.27 -10.34
C GLU A 146 20.54 -8.31 -8.97
N PRO A 147 19.19 -8.25 -8.90
CA PRO A 147 18.47 -8.39 -7.64
C PRO A 147 18.58 -9.83 -7.08
N LEU A 148 18.61 -9.95 -5.75
CA LEU A 148 18.85 -11.25 -5.09
C LEU A 148 17.64 -12.20 -5.12
N TRP A 149 16.43 -11.64 -5.03
CA TRP A 149 15.21 -12.42 -4.79
C TRP A 149 14.38 -12.67 -6.05
N PHE A 150 14.69 -11.95 -7.14
CA PHE A 150 13.96 -11.99 -8.41
C PHE A 150 14.95 -12.17 -9.56
N LYS A 151 14.48 -12.74 -10.67
CA LYS A 151 15.22 -12.81 -11.93
C LYS A 151 14.31 -12.40 -13.08
N LYS A 152 14.88 -11.87 -14.16
CA LYS A 152 14.14 -11.59 -15.39
C LYS A 152 13.88 -12.88 -16.16
N ASP A 153 12.69 -13.01 -16.75
CA ASP A 153 12.34 -14.09 -17.68
C ASP A 153 12.59 -13.67 -19.14
N ASP A 154 12.17 -14.51 -20.09
CA ASP A 154 12.33 -14.24 -21.53
C ASP A 154 11.54 -13.01 -22.00
N ASN A 155 10.57 -12.54 -21.20
CA ASN A 155 9.75 -11.34 -21.47
C ASN A 155 10.24 -10.11 -20.71
N ASP A 156 11.41 -10.17 -20.07
CA ASP A 156 11.96 -9.13 -19.19
C ASP A 156 11.13 -8.87 -17.91
N GLU A 157 10.28 -9.84 -17.49
CA GLU A 157 9.47 -9.75 -16.28
C GLU A 157 10.20 -10.35 -15.06
N TYR A 158 10.08 -9.69 -13.90
CA TYR A 158 10.69 -10.19 -12.67
C TYR A 158 9.89 -11.35 -12.06
N ILE A 159 10.47 -12.55 -12.08
CA ILE A 159 9.94 -13.75 -11.44
C ILE A 159 10.62 -13.98 -10.09
N TYR A 160 9.82 -14.22 -9.05
CA TYR A 160 10.29 -14.56 -7.72
C TYR A 160 11.05 -15.90 -7.73
N THR A 161 12.20 -15.94 -7.06
CA THR A 161 13.11 -17.11 -7.07
C THR A 161 12.93 -18.04 -5.88
N GLU A 162 12.03 -17.74 -4.93
CA GLU A 162 11.82 -18.49 -3.67
C GLU A 162 13.01 -18.53 -2.71
N LYS A 163 14.17 -17.99 -3.10
CA LYS A 163 15.40 -18.00 -2.30
C LYS A 163 15.28 -17.21 -0.98
N TYR A 164 14.37 -16.24 -0.92
CA TYR A 164 14.14 -15.45 0.29
C TYR A 164 13.61 -16.32 1.44
N GLU A 165 12.75 -17.30 1.16
CA GLU A 165 12.18 -18.19 2.19
C GLU A 165 13.21 -19.10 2.85
N GLN A 166 14.39 -19.28 2.24
CA GLN A 166 15.47 -20.07 2.82
C GLN A 166 16.17 -19.36 4.00
N ARG A 167 15.90 -18.06 4.23
CA ARG A 167 16.42 -17.24 5.34
C ARG A 167 17.96 -17.22 5.46
N LYS A 168 18.66 -17.42 4.34
CA LYS A 168 20.13 -17.33 4.21
C LYS A 168 20.55 -15.94 3.73
N PHE A 169 20.77 -15.03 4.68
CA PHE A 169 21.03 -13.60 4.40
C PHE A 169 22.50 -13.18 4.43
N ASP A 170 23.42 -14.12 4.63
CA ASP A 170 24.87 -13.81 4.77
C ASP A 170 25.45 -13.17 3.50
N HIS A 171 24.85 -13.44 2.34
CA HIS A 171 25.22 -12.90 1.04
C HIS A 171 24.56 -11.55 0.72
N CYS A 172 23.67 -11.06 1.59
CA CYS A 172 22.96 -9.80 1.34
C CYS A 172 23.89 -8.60 1.52
N PRO A 173 23.81 -7.59 0.64
CA PRO A 173 24.61 -6.38 0.79
C PRO A 173 24.20 -5.63 2.06
N LYS A 174 25.18 -5.07 2.76
CA LYS A 174 24.95 -4.21 3.92
C LYS A 174 24.67 -2.78 3.45
N LEU A 175 23.41 -2.52 3.09
CA LEU A 175 23.01 -1.22 2.54
C LEU A 175 22.88 -0.12 3.61
N PHE A 176 22.64 -0.50 4.85
CA PHE A 176 22.40 0.43 5.96
C PHE A 176 23.54 0.37 6.99
N SER A 177 23.71 1.46 7.75
CA SER A 177 24.72 1.53 8.79
C SER A 177 24.36 0.59 9.95
N GLN A 178 25.23 -0.38 10.27
CA GLN A 178 25.05 -1.27 11.42
C GLN A 178 25.39 -0.48 12.70
N SER A 179 24.37 -0.07 13.47
CA SER A 179 24.55 0.33 14.87
C SER A 179 23.86 -0.69 15.77
N PRO A 180 24.39 -0.93 16.98
CA PRO A 180 23.86 -1.94 17.89
C PRO A 180 22.47 -1.63 18.46
N ASP A 181 21.97 -0.40 18.34
CA ASP A 181 20.71 0.00 18.99
C ASP A 181 19.57 0.21 17.98
N ARG A 182 18.72 -0.81 17.91
CA ARG A 182 17.28 -0.71 17.66
C ARG A 182 16.60 -1.90 18.35
#